data_AF-A0A8G1EEG2-F1
#
_entry.id   AF-A0A8G1EEG2-F1
#
_cell.length_a   1.000
_cell.length_b   1.000
_cell.length_c   1.000
_cell.angle_alpha   90.00
_cell.angle_beta   90.00
_cell.angle_gamma   90.00
#
_symmetry.space_group_name_H-M   'P 1'
#
loop_
_entity.id
_entity.type
_entity.pdbx_description
1 polymer ?
#
loop_
_entity_poly.entity_id
_entity_poly.type
_entity_poly.pdbx_seq_one_letter_code
_entity_poly.pdbx_strand_id
1 'polypeptide(L)'
;MAEPHLLFISAGEHIHETFPACIKNLNEITHAVVVVEESVYHDLPGDPGHMKTVKPQIREAISGVQKICELMKIEFSEARTKDTGISSVRDTVLTASRQYPAARISFNLSGGTKMLSLSLFIMALWLDAQVYLTPRNDQIEHILIPKMHLDDIRRNPNYPAALEVLSTSSGNWMTRQKFETEMKRVYTPSPFSDDTKTKRTPNKATFTRILQQLIEWDLVEVAPCENNKKRKQYCLTPHGEFAQKMLHAEGRNDGPQMK
;
A
#
# COMPACT_ATOMS: atom_id res chain seq x y z
N MET A 1 -14.63 -20.00 7.17
CA MET A 1 -14.07 -20.06 5.81
C MET A 1 -13.13 -18.87 5.69
N ALA A 2 -11.95 -19.03 5.08
CA ALA A 2 -11.03 -17.91 4.88
C ALA A 2 -11.70 -16.86 3.99
N GLU A 3 -11.47 -15.58 4.26
CA GLU A 3 -11.98 -14.50 3.42
C GLU A 3 -11.33 -14.60 2.03
N PRO A 4 -12.10 -14.52 0.93
CA PRO A 4 -11.52 -14.57 -0.40
C PRO A 4 -10.48 -13.47 -0.59
N HIS A 5 -9.40 -13.79 -1.30
CA HIS A 5 -8.43 -12.82 -1.77
C HIS A 5 -8.44 -12.78 -3.29
N LEU A 6 -8.78 -11.61 -3.84
CA LEU A 6 -8.75 -11.28 -5.26
C LEU A 6 -7.45 -10.56 -5.60
N LEU A 7 -6.65 -11.14 -6.48
CA LEU A 7 -5.49 -10.49 -7.08
C LEU A 7 -5.83 -10.04 -8.51
N PHE A 8 -5.93 -8.72 -8.71
CA PHE A 8 -6.03 -8.12 -10.03
C PHE A 8 -4.63 -7.94 -10.62
N ILE A 9 -4.44 -8.31 -11.89
CA ILE A 9 -3.14 -8.24 -12.58
C ILE A 9 -3.32 -7.45 -13.87
N SER A 10 -2.51 -6.42 -14.10
CA SER A 10 -2.48 -5.72 -15.38
C SER A 10 -1.85 -6.60 -16.47
N ALA A 11 -2.60 -6.89 -17.54
CA ALA A 11 -2.14 -7.80 -18.58
C ALA A 11 -1.00 -7.21 -19.43
N GLY A 12 0.08 -7.96 -19.59
CA GLY A 12 1.22 -7.62 -20.45
C GLY A 12 1.99 -8.86 -20.89
N GLU A 13 3.03 -8.67 -21.71
CA GLU A 13 3.77 -9.75 -22.39
C GLU A 13 4.43 -10.76 -21.43
N HIS A 14 4.73 -10.34 -20.20
CA HIS A 14 5.49 -11.14 -19.23
C HIS A 14 4.74 -11.44 -17.92
N ILE A 15 3.42 -11.29 -17.87
CA ILE A 15 2.66 -11.47 -16.61
C ILE A 15 2.76 -12.89 -16.03
N HIS A 16 2.95 -13.90 -16.88
CA HIS A 16 3.12 -15.28 -16.48
C HIS A 16 4.46 -15.52 -15.76
N GLU A 17 5.45 -14.67 -16.02
CA GLU A 17 6.76 -14.73 -15.36
C GLU A 17 6.72 -14.05 -13.98
N THR A 18 5.87 -13.03 -13.82
CA THR A 18 5.76 -12.27 -12.57
C THR A 18 4.74 -12.84 -11.59
N PHE A 19 3.69 -13.48 -12.10
CA PHE A 19 2.62 -14.06 -11.27
C PHE A 19 3.11 -15.08 -10.22
N PRO A 20 4.08 -15.97 -10.49
CA PRO A 20 4.64 -16.87 -9.47
C PRO A 20 5.19 -16.14 -8.23
N ALA A 21 5.80 -14.96 -8.41
CA ALA A 21 6.28 -14.16 -7.30
C ALA A 21 5.12 -13.70 -6.40
N CYS A 22 3.98 -13.34 -6.99
CA CYS A 22 2.77 -13.01 -6.22
C CYS A 22 2.29 -14.21 -5.42
N ILE A 23 2.19 -15.40 -6.01
CA ILE A 23 1.74 -16.62 -5.31
C ILE A 23 2.67 -16.96 -4.13
N LYS A 24 3.98 -16.82 -4.34
CA LYS A 24 4.99 -17.15 -3.32
C LYS A 24 4.95 -16.20 -2.12
N ASN A 25 4.68 -14.91 -2.35
CA ASN A 25 4.82 -13.88 -1.33
C ASN A 25 3.47 -13.38 -0.76
N LEU A 26 2.37 -13.55 -1.51
CA LEU A 26 1.04 -13.20 -1.05
C LEU A 26 0.33 -14.49 -0.61
N ASN A 27 0.15 -14.64 0.69
CA ASN A 27 -0.59 -15.78 1.23
C ASN A 27 -2.06 -15.69 0.83
N GLU A 28 -2.65 -16.85 0.50
CA GLU A 28 -4.10 -17.05 0.37
C GLU A 28 -4.77 -16.41 -0.85
N ILE A 29 -4.06 -16.18 -1.96
CA ILE A 29 -4.73 -15.81 -3.23
C ILE A 29 -5.72 -16.93 -3.61
N THR A 30 -7.00 -16.57 -3.68
CA THR A 30 -8.08 -17.49 -4.07
C THR A 30 -8.56 -17.25 -5.49
N HIS A 31 -8.46 -16.01 -5.97
CA HIS A 31 -8.90 -15.60 -7.30
C HIS A 31 -7.83 -14.74 -7.95
N ALA A 32 -7.45 -15.08 -9.18
CA ALA A 32 -6.61 -14.26 -10.04
C ALA A 32 -7.47 -13.68 -11.17
N VAL A 33 -7.50 -12.36 -11.27
CA VAL A 33 -8.28 -11.62 -12.26
C VAL A 33 -7.31 -10.85 -13.16
N VAL A 34 -7.13 -11.31 -14.39
CA VAL A 34 -6.29 -10.59 -15.35
C VAL A 34 -7.12 -9.52 -16.04
N VAL A 35 -6.74 -8.26 -15.84
CA VAL A 35 -7.38 -7.11 -16.49
C VAL A 35 -6.66 -6.80 -17.79
N VAL A 36 -7.37 -6.83 -18.91
CA VAL A 36 -6.81 -6.70 -20.25
C VAL A 36 -7.69 -5.84 -21.14
N GLU A 37 -7.10 -5.02 -22.01
CA GLU A 37 -7.85 -4.27 -23.01
C GLU A 37 -8.47 -5.20 -24.06
N GLU A 38 -9.73 -4.96 -24.43
CA GLU A 38 -10.44 -5.74 -25.47
C GLU A 38 -9.69 -5.69 -26.82
N SER A 39 -8.99 -4.58 -27.09
CA SER A 39 -8.16 -4.42 -28.28
C SER A 39 -7.02 -5.45 -28.37
N VAL A 40 -6.61 -6.09 -27.27
CA VAL A 40 -5.62 -7.18 -27.31
C VAL A 40 -6.14 -8.38 -28.11
N TYR A 41 -7.45 -8.58 -28.22
CA TYR A 41 -8.03 -9.72 -28.93
C TYR A 41 -8.31 -9.47 -30.42
N HIS A 42 -8.24 -8.22 -30.87
CA HIS A 42 -8.58 -7.83 -32.23
C HIS A 42 -7.51 -6.92 -32.83
N ASP A 43 -7.07 -7.21 -34.05
CA ASP A 43 -6.23 -6.29 -34.80
C ASP A 43 -7.05 -5.08 -35.24
N LEU A 44 -6.64 -3.88 -34.83
CA LEU A 44 -7.30 -2.64 -35.18
C LEU A 44 -6.65 -2.01 -36.41
N PRO A 45 -7.41 -1.36 -37.31
CA PRO A 45 -6.87 -0.73 -38.52
C PRO A 45 -5.78 0.33 -38.26
N GLY A 46 -5.75 0.92 -37.06
CA GLY A 46 -4.77 1.91 -36.63
C GLY A 46 -3.63 1.36 -35.78
N ASP A 47 -3.54 0.03 -35.61
CA ASP A 47 -2.47 -0.57 -34.81
C ASP A 47 -1.10 -0.33 -35.45
N PRO A 48 -0.12 0.18 -34.68
CA PRO A 48 1.26 0.18 -35.10
C PRO A 48 1.73 -1.24 -35.43
N GLY A 49 2.66 -1.38 -36.39
CA GLY A 49 3.11 -2.71 -36.84
C GLY A 49 3.61 -3.64 -35.71
N HIS A 50 4.19 -3.09 -34.64
CA HIS A 50 4.66 -3.86 -33.48
C HIS A 50 3.52 -4.47 -32.65
N MET A 51 2.29 -3.94 -32.71
CA MET A 51 1.15 -4.51 -31.98
C MET A 51 0.75 -5.89 -32.52
N LYS A 52 1.04 -6.20 -33.79
CA LYS A 52 0.79 -7.52 -34.38
C LYS A 52 1.61 -8.63 -33.71
N THR A 53 2.77 -8.30 -33.15
CA THR A 53 3.60 -9.24 -32.38
C THR A 53 3.26 -9.20 -30.89
N VAL A 54 3.04 -8.01 -30.32
CA VAL A 54 2.78 -7.84 -28.89
C VAL A 54 1.44 -8.46 -28.45
N LYS A 55 0.36 -8.26 -29.20
CA LYS A 55 -0.97 -8.77 -28.81
C LYS A 55 -1.01 -10.30 -28.67
N PRO A 56 -0.48 -11.11 -29.61
CA PRO A 56 -0.31 -12.55 -29.41
C PRO A 56 0.47 -12.92 -28.15
N GLN A 57 1.56 -12.22 -27.86
CA GLN A 57 2.39 -12.48 -26.68
C GLN A 57 1.64 -12.21 -25.37
N ILE A 58 0.85 -11.14 -25.31
CA ILE A 58 -0.03 -10.87 -24.15
C ILE A 58 -1.02 -12.03 -23.97
N ARG A 59 -1.68 -12.48 -25.05
CA ARG A 59 -2.64 -13.60 -24.97
C ARG A 59 -1.98 -14.90 -24.51
N GLU A 60 -0.77 -15.18 -24.99
CA GLU A 60 0.02 -16.33 -24.53
C GLU A 60 0.38 -16.21 -23.05
N ALA A 61 0.78 -15.03 -22.60
CA ALA A 61 1.07 -14.77 -21.19
C ALA A 61 -0.18 -14.93 -20.29
N ILE A 62 -1.36 -14.50 -20.74
CA ILE A 62 -2.63 -14.73 -20.04
C ILE A 62 -2.89 -16.24 -19.91
N SER A 63 -2.72 -17.00 -20.99
CA SER A 63 -2.85 -18.46 -20.96
C SER A 63 -1.84 -19.10 -20.00
N GLY A 64 -0.62 -18.57 -19.91
CA GLY A 64 0.38 -18.99 -18.93
C GLY A 64 -0.09 -18.80 -17.49
N VAL A 65 -0.67 -17.63 -17.16
CA VAL A 65 -1.27 -17.36 -15.84
C VAL A 65 -2.41 -18.33 -15.54
N GLN A 66 -3.30 -18.58 -16.51
CA GLN A 66 -4.40 -19.54 -16.36
C GLN A 66 -3.88 -20.94 -15.99
N LYS A 67 -2.88 -21.46 -16.72
CA LYS A 67 -2.28 -22.77 -16.43
C LYS A 67 -1.70 -22.85 -15.01
N ILE A 68 -1.04 -21.78 -14.56
CA ILE A 68 -0.51 -21.71 -13.19
C ILE A 68 -1.67 -21.74 -12.17
N CYS A 69 -2.74 -20.99 -12.43
CA CYS A 69 -3.92 -20.97 -11.56
C CYS A 69 -4.56 -22.36 -11.43
N GLU A 70 -4.72 -23.08 -12.55
CA GLU A 70 -5.25 -24.45 -12.58
C GLU A 70 -4.41 -25.41 -11.73
N LEU A 71 -3.08 -25.35 -11.85
CA LEU A 71 -2.15 -26.17 -11.06
C LEU A 71 -2.24 -25.86 -9.56
N MET A 72 -2.41 -24.58 -9.21
CA MET A 72 -2.45 -24.09 -7.83
C MET A 72 -3.86 -24.08 -7.21
N LYS A 73 -4.89 -24.49 -7.97
CA LYS A 73 -6.32 -24.42 -7.58
C LYS A 73 -6.76 -22.99 -7.20
N ILE A 74 -6.25 -22.00 -7.92
CA ILE A 74 -6.68 -20.60 -7.84
C ILE A 74 -7.75 -20.40 -8.93
N GLU A 75 -8.88 -19.77 -8.60
CA GLU A 75 -9.89 -19.43 -9.61
C GLU A 75 -9.34 -18.35 -10.55
N PHE A 76 -9.41 -18.62 -11.85
CA PHE A 76 -8.92 -17.70 -12.88
C PHE A 76 -10.09 -17.04 -13.62
N SER A 77 -9.97 -15.74 -13.85
CA SER A 77 -10.86 -15.02 -14.76
C SER A 77 -10.14 -13.90 -15.52
N GLU A 78 -10.67 -13.58 -16.69
CA GLU A 78 -10.28 -12.40 -17.46
C GLU A 78 -11.33 -11.31 -17.28
N ALA A 79 -10.90 -10.11 -16.96
CA ALA A 79 -11.75 -8.92 -16.91
C ALA A 79 -11.37 -7.99 -18.07
N ARG A 80 -12.16 -8.02 -19.14
CA ARG A 80 -11.87 -7.26 -20.36
C ARG A 80 -12.41 -5.84 -20.24
N THR A 81 -11.53 -4.86 -20.34
CA THR A 81 -11.88 -3.44 -20.38
C THR A 81 -11.92 -2.93 -21.81
N LYS A 82 -12.86 -2.04 -22.12
CA LYS A 82 -12.99 -1.45 -23.47
C LYS A 82 -11.72 -0.67 -23.88
N ASP A 83 -11.14 0.05 -22.92
CA ASP A 83 -9.94 0.88 -23.07
C ASP A 83 -9.22 1.01 -21.72
N THR A 84 -8.10 1.73 -21.71
CA THR A 84 -7.29 1.98 -20.50
C THR A 84 -7.78 3.17 -19.67
N GLY A 85 -8.91 3.78 -20.04
CA GLY A 85 -9.48 4.90 -19.33
C GLY A 85 -9.99 4.51 -17.95
N ILE A 86 -9.85 5.44 -17.00
CA ILE A 86 -10.20 5.21 -15.59
C ILE A 86 -11.65 4.72 -15.45
N SER A 87 -12.61 5.30 -16.18
CA SER A 87 -14.02 4.89 -16.11
C SER A 87 -14.24 3.45 -16.57
N SER A 88 -13.65 3.04 -17.71
CA SER A 88 -13.78 1.69 -18.25
C SER A 88 -13.16 0.65 -17.33
N VAL A 89 -11.95 0.95 -16.80
CA VAL A 89 -11.25 0.09 -15.85
C VAL A 89 -12.00 0.00 -14.53
N ARG A 90 -12.52 1.11 -14.00
CA ARG A 90 -13.36 1.15 -12.80
C ARG A 90 -14.56 0.21 -12.93
N ASP A 91 -15.32 0.36 -14.00
CA ASP A 91 -16.55 -0.41 -14.19
C ASP A 91 -16.24 -1.91 -14.34
N THR A 92 -15.13 -2.23 -15.00
CA THR A 92 -14.60 -3.60 -15.14
C THR A 92 -14.21 -4.20 -13.79
N VAL A 93 -13.38 -3.50 -13.00
CA VAL A 93 -12.92 -3.95 -11.68
C VAL A 93 -14.08 -4.11 -10.70
N LEU A 94 -15.00 -3.13 -10.65
CA LEU A 94 -16.17 -3.19 -9.79
C LEU A 94 -17.11 -4.34 -10.18
N THR A 95 -17.22 -4.65 -11.47
CA THR A 95 -18.03 -5.80 -11.92
C THR A 95 -17.43 -7.12 -11.44
N ALA A 96 -16.10 -7.28 -11.56
CA ALA A 96 -15.41 -8.47 -11.08
C ALA A 96 -15.47 -8.59 -9.54
N SER A 97 -15.31 -7.50 -8.80
CA SER A 97 -15.29 -7.53 -7.33
C SER A 97 -16.68 -7.75 -6.70
N ARG A 98 -17.77 -7.39 -7.38
CA ARG A 98 -19.15 -7.60 -6.89
C ARG A 98 -19.49 -9.05 -6.56
N GLN A 99 -18.81 -10.01 -7.19
CA GLN A 99 -19.00 -11.44 -6.91
C GLN A 99 -18.46 -11.82 -5.52
N TYR A 100 -17.55 -11.01 -4.96
CA TYR A 100 -16.85 -11.28 -3.71
C TYR A 100 -16.79 -10.02 -2.83
N PRO A 101 -17.92 -9.56 -2.28
CA PRO A 101 -18.02 -8.26 -1.59
C PRO A 101 -17.19 -8.15 -0.30
N ALA A 102 -16.82 -9.28 0.31
CA ALA A 102 -15.98 -9.34 1.50
C ALA A 102 -14.53 -9.71 1.18
N ALA A 103 -14.13 -9.70 -0.10
CA ALA A 103 -12.79 -10.10 -0.47
C ALA A 103 -11.74 -9.05 -0.08
N ARG A 104 -10.59 -9.51 0.39
CA ARG A 104 -9.37 -8.73 0.35
C ARG A 104 -8.97 -8.53 -1.12
N ILE A 105 -8.59 -7.32 -1.48
CA ILE A 105 -8.19 -6.99 -2.85
C ILE A 105 -6.72 -6.58 -2.87
N SER A 106 -6.00 -7.09 -3.86
CA SER A 106 -4.67 -6.61 -4.21
C SER A 106 -4.50 -6.44 -5.70
N PHE A 107 -3.58 -5.57 -6.10
CA PHE A 107 -3.22 -5.33 -7.49
C PHE A 107 -1.75 -5.64 -7.71
N ASN A 108 -1.41 -6.37 -8.77
CA ASN A 108 -0.06 -6.40 -9.34
C ASN A 108 -0.05 -5.54 -10.61
N LEU A 109 0.77 -4.49 -10.60
CA LEU A 109 0.78 -3.47 -11.65
C LEU A 109 2.03 -3.52 -12.55
N SER A 110 2.76 -4.62 -12.46
CA SER A 110 4.08 -4.78 -13.08
C SER A 110 4.00 -5.04 -14.58
N GLY A 111 2.89 -5.64 -15.02
CA GLY A 111 2.59 -5.89 -16.42
C GLY A 111 1.78 -4.76 -17.05
N GLY A 112 1.55 -4.91 -18.35
CA GLY A 112 0.63 -4.09 -19.12
C GLY A 112 1.08 -2.67 -19.43
N THR A 113 0.17 -1.94 -20.06
CA THR A 113 0.43 -0.57 -20.46
C THR A 113 0.47 0.34 -19.25
N LYS A 114 1.30 1.39 -19.29
CA LYS A 114 1.39 2.39 -18.20
C LYS A 114 0.02 2.96 -17.83
N MET A 115 -0.84 3.19 -18.83
CA MET A 115 -2.18 3.74 -18.63
C MET A 115 -3.11 2.74 -17.93
N LEU A 116 -3.06 1.45 -18.30
CA LEU A 116 -3.82 0.41 -17.61
C LEU A 116 -3.38 0.30 -16.14
N SER A 117 -2.08 0.20 -15.90
CA SER A 117 -1.52 0.12 -14.54
C SER A 117 -1.88 1.34 -13.70
N LEU A 118 -1.85 2.56 -14.29
CA LEU A 118 -2.26 3.79 -13.60
C LEU A 118 -3.74 3.79 -13.26
N SER A 119 -4.61 3.39 -14.19
CA SER A 119 -6.05 3.30 -13.94
C SER A 119 -6.39 2.26 -12.85
N LEU A 120 -5.69 1.14 -12.82
CA LEU A 120 -5.81 0.13 -11.76
C LEU A 120 -5.25 0.63 -10.42
N PHE A 121 -4.15 1.38 -10.42
CA PHE A 121 -3.64 2.03 -9.21
C PHE A 121 -4.68 2.96 -8.59
N ILE A 122 -5.34 3.79 -9.41
CA ILE A 122 -6.43 4.66 -8.94
C ILE A 122 -7.55 3.82 -8.32
N MET A 123 -7.89 2.68 -8.91
CA MET A 123 -8.89 1.77 -8.32
C MET A 123 -8.46 1.20 -6.98
N ALA A 124 -7.17 0.89 -6.82
CA ALA A 124 -6.66 0.40 -5.55
C ALA A 124 -6.86 1.41 -4.41
N LEU A 125 -6.68 2.71 -4.68
CA LEU A 125 -6.93 3.78 -3.70
C LEU A 125 -8.39 3.79 -3.23
N TRP A 126 -9.35 3.60 -4.13
CA TRP A 126 -10.78 3.60 -3.79
C TRP A 126 -11.25 2.33 -3.07
N LEU A 127 -10.52 1.22 -3.26
CA LEU A 127 -10.88 -0.10 -2.72
C LEU A 127 -10.09 -0.47 -1.46
N ASP A 128 -9.28 0.46 -0.92
CA ASP A 128 -8.32 0.20 0.18
C ASP A 128 -7.46 -1.06 -0.11
N ALA A 129 -7.09 -1.24 -1.38
CA ALA A 129 -6.41 -2.43 -1.85
C ALA A 129 -4.89 -2.31 -1.72
N GLN A 130 -4.24 -3.44 -1.51
CA GLN A 130 -2.78 -3.50 -1.49
C GLN A 130 -2.22 -3.49 -2.92
N VAL A 131 -1.13 -2.78 -3.16
CA VAL A 131 -0.56 -2.63 -4.52
C VAL A 131 0.86 -3.13 -4.56
N TYR A 132 1.16 -4.00 -5.52
CA TYR A 132 2.46 -4.65 -5.65
C TYR A 132 3.08 -4.45 -7.02
N LEU A 133 4.41 -4.38 -7.04
CA LEU A 133 5.25 -4.50 -8.23
C LEU A 133 6.15 -5.73 -8.11
N THR A 134 6.53 -6.32 -9.24
CA THR A 134 7.45 -7.46 -9.35
C THR A 134 8.58 -7.09 -10.31
N PRO A 135 9.59 -6.34 -9.84
CA PRO A 135 10.61 -5.75 -10.70
C PRO A 135 11.60 -6.77 -11.29
N ARG A 136 11.86 -7.92 -10.63
CA ARG A 136 12.56 -9.15 -11.08
C ARG A 136 12.78 -10.13 -9.90
N ASN A 137 13.18 -11.38 -10.18
CA ASN A 137 13.71 -12.37 -9.21
C ASN A 137 12.82 -12.74 -8.01
N ASP A 138 11.60 -13.25 -8.24
CA ASP A 138 10.69 -13.73 -7.17
C ASP A 138 10.35 -12.71 -6.07
N GLN A 139 10.72 -11.44 -6.24
CA GLN A 139 10.48 -10.38 -5.27
C GLN A 139 9.20 -9.62 -5.62
N ILE A 140 8.49 -9.23 -4.57
CA ILE A 140 7.40 -8.26 -4.65
C ILE A 140 7.79 -7.00 -3.87
N GLU A 141 7.48 -5.84 -4.42
CA GLU A 141 7.58 -4.56 -3.75
C GLU A 141 6.17 -4.05 -3.45
N HIS A 142 5.89 -3.77 -2.18
CA HIS A 142 4.63 -3.16 -1.79
C HIS A 142 4.69 -1.65 -1.99
N ILE A 143 3.78 -1.10 -2.80
CA ILE A 143 3.62 0.35 -2.94
C ILE A 143 2.88 0.88 -1.72
N LEU A 144 3.61 1.59 -0.87
CA LEU A 144 3.08 2.22 0.33
C LEU A 144 2.19 3.42 -0.04
N ILE A 145 0.88 3.31 0.21
CA ILE A 145 -0.11 4.39 0.07
C ILE A 145 -0.31 5.08 1.43
N PRO A 146 0.12 6.34 1.62
CA PRO A 146 -0.06 7.04 2.88
C PRO A 146 -1.53 7.26 3.23
N LYS A 147 -1.91 7.01 4.49
CA LYS A 147 -3.27 7.26 5.01
C LYS A 147 -3.54 8.70 5.46
N MET A 148 -2.53 9.57 5.35
CA MET A 148 -2.58 10.96 5.80
C MET A 148 -1.67 11.82 4.93
N HIS A 149 -1.93 13.13 4.94
CA HIS A 149 -1.03 14.11 4.33
C HIS A 149 0.07 14.51 5.32
N LEU A 150 1.29 14.79 4.87
CA LEU A 150 2.38 15.18 5.78
C LEU A 150 2.05 16.44 6.60
N ASP A 151 1.21 17.34 6.07
CA ASP A 151 0.72 18.49 6.82
C ASP A 151 -0.10 18.09 8.05
N ASP A 152 -0.83 16.99 8.00
CA ASP A 152 -1.58 16.49 9.16
C ASP A 152 -0.64 16.07 10.30
N ILE A 153 0.54 15.53 9.96
CA ILE A 153 1.59 15.30 10.95
C ILE A 153 2.11 16.64 11.48
N ARG A 154 2.43 17.59 10.61
CA ARG A 154 3.03 18.89 10.98
C ARG A 154 2.12 19.74 11.86
N ARG A 155 0.79 19.62 11.70
CA ARG A 155 -0.21 20.36 12.51
C ARG A 155 -0.03 20.18 14.01
N ASN A 156 0.54 19.07 14.46
CA ASN A 156 0.87 18.88 15.87
C ASN A 156 2.37 18.52 16.02
N PRO A 157 3.19 19.38 16.66
CA PRO A 157 4.63 19.13 16.80
C PRO A 157 4.96 17.85 17.59
N ASN A 158 4.00 17.30 18.32
CA ASN A 158 4.17 16.05 19.04
C ASN A 158 4.12 14.81 18.13
N TYR A 159 3.56 14.89 16.92
CA TYR A 159 3.59 13.76 15.98
C TYR A 159 4.98 13.57 15.36
N PRO A 160 5.65 14.60 14.78
CA PRO A 160 7.04 14.46 14.34
C PRO A 160 7.98 14.06 15.49
N ALA A 161 7.81 14.66 16.67
CA ALA A 161 8.62 14.31 17.84
C ALA A 161 8.43 12.84 18.27
N ALA A 162 7.21 12.31 18.18
CA ALA A 162 6.94 10.90 18.48
C ALA A 162 7.57 9.95 17.47
N LEU A 163 7.53 10.30 16.17
CA LEU A 163 8.22 9.53 15.14
C LEU A 163 9.74 9.52 15.39
N GLU A 164 10.32 10.65 15.80
CA GLU A 164 11.74 10.74 16.13
C GLU A 164 12.10 9.94 17.39
N VAL A 165 11.29 10.01 18.43
CA VAL A 165 11.50 9.18 19.63
C VAL A 165 11.49 7.70 19.26
N LEU A 166 10.53 7.26 18.44
CA LEU A 166 10.44 5.86 18.01
C LEU A 166 11.58 5.45 17.06
N SER A 167 12.08 6.36 16.22
CA SER A 167 13.21 6.10 15.31
C SER A 167 14.54 5.88 16.04
N THR A 168 14.72 6.43 17.25
CA THR A 168 15.90 6.11 18.08
C THR A 168 16.03 4.63 18.43
N SER A 169 14.93 3.88 18.28
CA SER A 169 14.88 2.44 18.45
C SER A 169 14.62 1.73 17.11
N SER A 170 15.07 2.26 15.96
CA SER A 170 14.87 1.67 14.62
C SER A 170 15.05 0.14 14.61
N GLY A 171 13.98 -0.57 14.24
CA GLY A 171 13.91 -2.04 14.23
C GLY A 171 13.67 -2.71 15.60
N ASN A 172 13.68 -1.96 16.69
CA ASN A 172 13.47 -2.44 18.06
C ASN A 172 12.16 -1.90 18.65
N TRP A 173 11.39 -2.79 19.24
CA TRP A 173 10.15 -2.46 19.94
C TRP A 173 10.41 -1.58 21.18
N MET A 174 9.75 -0.43 21.25
CA MET A 174 9.81 0.48 22.40
C MET A 174 8.62 0.26 23.34
N THR A 175 8.89 0.03 24.63
CA THR A 175 7.82 -0.05 25.62
C THR A 175 7.12 1.29 25.82
N ARG A 176 5.83 1.25 26.15
CA ARG A 176 5.06 2.46 26.47
C ARG A 176 5.74 3.37 27.50
N GLN A 177 6.31 2.79 28.56
CA GLN A 177 6.94 3.56 29.63
C GLN A 177 8.18 4.31 29.14
N LYS A 178 8.99 3.68 28.28
CA LYS A 178 10.15 4.31 27.65
C LYS A 178 9.71 5.43 26.72
N PHE A 179 8.70 5.18 25.87
CA PHE A 179 8.12 6.21 25.00
C PHE A 179 7.60 7.42 25.79
N GLU A 180 6.82 7.22 26.85
CA GLU A 180 6.31 8.30 27.70
C GLU A 180 7.44 9.08 28.38
N THR A 181 8.56 8.42 28.70
CA THR A 181 9.72 9.07 29.34
C THR A 181 10.47 9.96 28.35
N GLU A 182 10.76 9.45 27.15
CA GLU A 182 11.46 10.21 26.11
C GLU A 182 10.58 11.34 25.56
N MET A 183 9.30 11.08 25.31
CA MET A 183 8.36 12.11 24.83
C MET A 183 8.20 13.28 25.80
N LYS A 184 8.28 13.06 27.12
CA LYS A 184 8.23 14.17 28.09
C LYS A 184 9.35 15.19 27.90
N ARG A 185 10.50 14.78 27.37
CA ARG A 185 11.67 15.66 27.16
C ARG A 185 11.48 16.61 25.98
N VAL A 186 10.69 16.19 24.99
CA VAL A 186 10.49 16.88 23.71
C VAL A 186 9.06 17.36 23.49
N TYR A 187 8.18 17.15 24.48
CA TYR A 187 6.77 17.50 24.39
C TYR A 187 6.58 19.01 24.21
N THR A 188 5.78 19.39 23.22
CA THR A 188 5.38 20.77 22.98
C THR A 188 3.88 20.92 23.24
N PRO A 189 3.44 21.78 24.17
CA PRO A 189 2.02 22.02 24.41
C PRO A 189 1.32 22.48 23.13
N SER A 190 0.43 21.64 22.60
CA SER A 190 -0.37 21.93 21.42
C SER A 190 -1.79 21.38 21.61
N PRO A 191 -2.83 22.11 21.19
CA PRO A 191 -4.18 21.56 21.15
C PRO A 191 -4.22 20.40 20.15
N PHE A 192 -5.05 19.42 20.45
CA PHE A 192 -5.42 18.41 19.46
C PHE A 192 -6.72 18.86 18.80
N SER A 193 -7.06 18.30 17.64
CA SER A 193 -8.21 18.72 16.82
C SER A 193 -9.50 18.91 17.62
N ASP A 194 -9.71 18.10 18.66
CA ASP A 194 -10.95 18.05 19.43
C ASP A 194 -10.87 18.79 20.78
N ASP A 195 -9.73 19.41 21.10
CA ASP A 195 -9.51 20.10 22.38
C ASP A 195 -9.48 21.62 22.23
N THR A 196 -10.34 22.31 22.98
CA THR A 196 -10.29 23.77 23.13
C THR A 196 -9.20 24.24 24.11
N LYS A 197 -8.59 23.32 24.87
CA LYS A 197 -7.61 23.63 25.92
C LYS A 197 -6.30 22.90 25.71
N THR A 198 -5.23 23.67 25.62
CA THR A 198 -3.86 23.15 25.56
C THR A 198 -3.38 22.71 26.94
N LYS A 199 -2.98 21.45 27.09
CA LYS A 199 -2.34 20.96 28.31
C LYS A 199 -0.87 21.35 28.33
N ARG A 200 -0.45 22.12 29.34
CA ARG A 200 0.95 22.49 29.53
C ARG A 200 1.85 21.31 29.89
N THR A 201 1.31 20.32 30.57
CA THR A 201 2.04 19.12 30.99
C THR A 201 1.35 17.87 30.42
N PRO A 202 2.08 16.99 29.73
CA PRO A 202 1.49 15.81 29.12
C PRO A 202 1.18 14.76 30.20
N ASN A 203 0.05 14.07 30.05
CA ASN A 203 -0.34 12.96 30.91
C ASN A 203 -0.43 11.65 30.11
N LYS A 204 -0.73 10.53 30.78
CA LYS A 204 -0.87 9.22 30.11
C LYS A 204 -1.89 9.23 28.98
N ALA A 205 -2.98 9.99 29.11
CA ALA A 205 -3.99 10.11 28.07
C ALA A 205 -3.45 10.87 26.85
N THR A 206 -2.66 11.93 27.05
CA THR A 206 -1.98 12.67 25.97
C THR A 206 -1.12 11.74 25.13
N PHE A 207 -0.25 10.93 25.75
CA PHE A 207 0.60 9.98 25.01
C PHE A 207 -0.19 8.86 24.33
N THR A 208 -1.29 8.42 24.95
CA THR A 208 -2.19 7.44 24.33
C THR A 208 -2.80 8.00 23.05
N ARG A 209 -3.26 9.25 23.07
CA ARG A 209 -3.86 9.88 21.88
C ARG A 209 -2.84 10.06 20.77
N ILE A 210 -1.60 10.45 21.09
CA ILE A 210 -0.51 10.55 20.11
C ILE A 210 -0.28 9.19 19.44
N LEU A 211 -0.06 8.14 20.22
CA LEU A 211 0.17 6.80 19.68
C LEU A 211 -1.03 6.29 18.89
N GLN A 212 -2.25 6.53 19.38
CA GLN A 212 -3.48 6.11 18.72
C GLN A 212 -3.61 6.75 17.34
N GLN A 213 -3.36 8.06 17.22
CA GLN A 213 -3.40 8.75 15.93
C GLN A 213 -2.35 8.20 14.95
N LEU A 214 -1.13 7.96 15.43
CA LEU A 214 -0.05 7.42 14.61
C LEU A 214 -0.32 5.96 14.17
N ILE A 215 -1.01 5.17 15.01
CA ILE A 215 -1.47 3.82 14.66
C ILE A 215 -2.59 3.88 13.62
N GLU A 216 -3.54 4.81 13.76
CA GLU A 216 -4.63 5.00 12.79
C GLU A 216 -4.11 5.41 11.41
N TRP A 217 -3.05 6.21 11.36
CA TRP A 217 -2.35 6.56 10.12
C TRP A 217 -1.36 5.49 9.63
N ASP A 218 -1.30 4.34 10.32
CA ASP A 218 -0.41 3.22 10.01
C ASP A 218 1.08 3.62 10.02
N LEU A 219 1.46 4.62 10.81
CA LEU A 219 2.85 5.06 10.99
C LEU A 219 3.55 4.32 12.13
N VAL A 220 2.77 3.78 13.06
CA VAL A 220 3.26 3.05 14.24
C VAL A 220 2.46 1.76 14.37
N GLU A 221 3.16 0.65 14.56
CA GLU A 221 2.54 -0.63 14.91
C GLU A 221 2.62 -0.90 16.41
N VAL A 222 1.75 -1.78 16.89
CA VAL A 222 1.64 -2.12 18.30
C VAL A 222 1.58 -3.64 18.49
N ALA A 223 2.43 -4.14 19.38
CA ALA A 223 2.46 -5.55 19.76
C ALA A 223 2.42 -5.72 21.28
N PRO A 224 1.97 -6.88 21.79
CA PRO A 224 2.23 -7.26 23.17
C PRO A 224 3.74 -7.45 23.40
N CYS A 225 4.23 -7.11 24.60
CA CYS A 225 5.60 -7.47 24.99
C CYS A 225 5.72 -8.98 25.17
N GLU A 226 6.84 -9.58 24.73
CA GLU A 226 7.10 -11.03 24.82
C GLU A 226 6.90 -11.58 26.24
N ASN A 227 7.41 -10.85 27.23
CA ASN A 227 7.37 -11.28 28.63
C ASN A 227 6.06 -10.93 29.35
N ASN A 228 5.16 -10.15 28.73
CA ASN A 228 3.90 -9.75 29.34
C ASN A 228 2.88 -9.30 28.30
N LYS A 229 1.92 -10.17 27.98
CA LYS A 229 0.84 -9.91 27.02
C LYS A 229 -0.07 -8.71 27.37
N LYS A 230 -0.06 -8.23 28.62
CA LYS A 230 -0.80 -7.02 29.04
C LYS A 230 -0.04 -5.73 28.77
N ARG A 231 1.28 -5.80 28.54
CA ARG A 231 2.11 -4.63 28.22
C ARG A 231 2.22 -4.50 26.70
N LYS A 232 2.16 -3.26 26.23
CA LYS A 232 2.27 -2.91 24.81
C LYS A 232 3.64 -2.31 24.52
N GLN A 233 4.13 -2.61 23.33
CA GLN A 233 5.32 -2.05 22.74
C GLN A 233 5.01 -1.56 21.32
N TYR A 234 5.81 -0.60 20.86
CA TYR A 234 5.54 0.18 19.65
C TYR A 234 6.82 0.32 18.82
N CYS A 235 6.72 0.27 17.50
CA CYS A 235 7.79 0.62 16.57
C CYS A 235 7.22 1.32 15.33
N LEU A 236 8.09 1.95 14.56
CA LEU A 236 7.71 2.54 13.29
C LEU A 236 7.38 1.43 12.28
N THR A 237 6.32 1.64 11.53
CA THR A 237 6.07 0.88 10.29
C THR A 237 6.96 1.44 9.17
N PRO A 238 7.03 0.78 7.99
CA PRO A 238 7.65 1.36 6.81
C PRO A 238 7.08 2.75 6.44
N HIS A 239 5.78 2.97 6.64
CA HIS A 239 5.16 4.28 6.45
C HIS A 239 5.68 5.31 7.47
N GLY A 240 5.82 4.93 8.74
CA GLY A 240 6.37 5.79 9.79
C GLY A 240 7.81 6.18 9.55
N GLU A 241 8.64 5.23 9.12
CA GLU A 241 10.03 5.49 8.74
C GLU A 241 10.13 6.43 7.54
N PHE A 242 9.30 6.22 6.52
CA PHE A 242 9.27 7.09 5.34
C PHE A 242 8.81 8.50 5.71
N ALA A 243 7.74 8.63 6.50
CA ALA A 243 7.26 9.92 6.97
C ALA A 243 8.32 10.67 7.79
N GLN A 244 9.02 9.98 8.69
CA GLN A 244 10.12 10.55 9.47
C GLN A 244 11.25 11.06 8.57
N LYS A 245 11.68 10.27 7.58
CA LYS A 245 12.73 10.67 6.62
C LYS A 245 12.31 11.87 5.79
N MET A 246 11.07 11.94 5.34
CA MET A 246 10.52 13.08 4.60
C MET A 246 10.55 14.36 5.44
N LEU A 247 10.09 14.29 6.69
CA LEU A 247 10.09 15.44 7.61
C LEU A 247 11.53 15.95 7.89
N HIS A 248 12.50 15.05 8.00
CA HIS A 248 13.92 15.42 8.14
C HIS A 248 14.51 16.05 6.88
N ALA A 249 14.19 15.53 5.70
CA ALA A 249 14.72 16.03 4.44
C ALA A 249 14.27 17.48 4.18
N GLU A 250 13.02 17.78 4.49
CA GLU A 250 12.47 19.14 4.34
C GLU A 250 13.00 20.12 5.39
N GLY A 251 13.15 19.68 6.65
CA GLY A 251 13.69 20.52 7.73
C GLY A 251 15.15 20.95 7.53
N ARG A 252 15.89 20.31 6.61
CA ARG A 252 17.26 20.72 6.22
C ARG A 252 17.30 21.85 5.19
N ASN A 253 16.19 22.13 4.49
CA ASN A 253 16.13 23.18 3.47
C ASN A 253 15.81 24.58 4.03
N ASP A 254 15.52 24.70 5.33
CA ASP A 254 15.30 25.98 6.02
C ASP A 254 16.56 26.52 6.74
N GLY A 255 17.76 26.12 6.29
CA GLY A 255 19.02 26.73 6.72
C GLY A 255 19.18 28.15 6.13
N PRO A 256 19.74 29.12 6.88
CA PRO A 256 19.65 30.53 6.53
C PRO A 256 20.36 30.83 5.20
N GLN A 257 19.62 31.42 4.25
CA GLN A 257 20.23 32.24 3.21
C GLN A 257 20.93 33.41 3.91
N MET A 258 22.23 33.30 4.10
CA MET A 258 23.08 34.43 4.47
C MET A 258 22.97 35.48 3.35
N LYS A 259 22.41 36.64 3.71
CA LYS A 259 22.63 37.89 2.99
C LYS A 259 24.02 38.41 3.30
#